data_AF-A0A101GP54-F1
#
_entry.id   AF-A0A101GP54-F1
#
_cell.length_a   1.000
_cell.length_b   1.000
_cell.length_c   1.000
_cell.angle_alpha   90.00
_cell.angle_beta   90.00
_cell.angle_gamma   90.00
#
_symmetry.space_group_name_H-M   'P 1'
#
loop_
_entity.id
_entity.type
_entity.pdbx_description
1 polymer ?
#
loop_
_entity_poly.entity_id
_entity_poly.type
_entity_poly.pdbx_seq_one_letter_code
_entity_poly.pdbx_strand_id
1 'polypeptide(L)'
;MKSLSRKILLLAVAVTFAIPALAGAADRGPVISAGGETVSEQEMIRLIMDQSGADSMMAPFVLAQLSLEDRESFARQVSMALLLSEAALRKGLQLDPSVSVQLRWNAVNILAQAYVASVSSKWDLGRPALEAWFSSHEEDYMEPESVRVRHILVASEKEALDVLLKVYAKEADFGRVAAENSIDPGSAGSGGDLGWVYRGQTVPEFDGLAFSLEPGRIGGPVETKFGWHVLQVLEKRPARSFTFDEVLPRVREDMQQHYFELEVQRLADSLGTEIDHEILSTLGGFPAYSKDQ
;
A
#
# COMPACT_ATOMS: atom_id res chain seq x y z
N MET A 1 -2.63 49.39 15.09
CA MET A 1 -1.72 49.45 16.26
C MET A 1 -1.22 48.06 16.57
N LYS A 2 0.10 47.94 16.83
CA LYS A 2 0.90 46.74 17.16
C LYS A 2 1.23 45.78 16.02
N SER A 3 2.28 46.19 15.30
CA SER A 3 3.31 45.36 14.70
C SER A 3 3.75 44.23 15.64
N LEU A 4 3.73 42.98 15.16
CA LEU A 4 4.55 41.89 15.69
C LEU A 4 5.31 41.24 14.53
N SER A 5 6.52 41.77 14.32
CA SER A 5 7.60 41.08 13.63
C SER A 5 7.87 39.74 14.33
N ARG A 6 7.35 38.64 13.79
CA ARG A 6 7.86 37.31 14.11
C ARG A 6 9.15 37.10 13.30
N LYS A 7 10.28 37.39 13.93
CA LYS A 7 11.59 36.92 13.45
C LYS A 7 11.56 35.40 13.43
N ILE A 8 11.41 34.81 12.25
CA ILE A 8 11.64 33.39 12.03
C ILE A 8 13.15 33.19 12.17
N LEU A 9 13.57 32.72 13.35
CA LEU A 9 14.92 32.27 13.58
C LEU A 9 15.06 30.94 12.82
N LEU A 10 15.60 31.00 11.60
CA LEU A 10 16.05 29.82 10.86
C LEU A 10 17.20 29.19 11.66
N LEU A 11 16.86 28.29 12.57
CA LEU A 11 17.82 27.42 13.22
C LEU A 11 18.24 26.40 12.16
N ALA A 12 19.32 26.70 11.43
CA ALA A 12 20.01 25.70 10.63
C ALA A 12 20.56 24.66 11.60
N VAL A 13 19.79 23.60 11.84
CA VAL A 13 20.31 22.41 12.49
C VAL A 13 21.29 21.80 11.49
N ALA A 14 22.57 22.14 11.64
CA ALA A 14 23.64 21.39 11.02
C ALA A 14 23.60 20.00 11.65
N VAL A 15 22.93 19.06 10.97
CA VAL A 15 23.08 17.64 11.28
C VAL A 15 24.47 17.26 10.79
N THR A 16 25.46 17.41 11.67
CA THR A 16 26.75 16.78 11.48
C THR A 16 26.54 15.28 11.63
N PHE A 17 26.65 14.53 10.53
CA PHE A 17 26.70 13.08 10.57
C PHE A 17 28.05 12.66 11.16
N ALA A 18 28.16 12.68 12.50
CA ALA A 18 29.20 11.94 13.17
C ALA A 18 28.76 10.47 13.20
N ILE A 19 29.25 9.68 12.26
CA ILE A 19 29.11 8.22 12.32
C ILE A 19 29.87 7.76 13.58
N PRO A 20 29.22 7.13 14.57
CA PRO A 20 29.94 6.61 15.72
C PRO A 20 30.92 5.56 15.22
N ALA A 21 32.21 5.75 15.53
CA ALA A 21 33.23 4.74 15.27
C ALA A 21 32.86 3.47 16.05
N LEU A 22 32.50 2.41 15.33
CA LEU A 22 32.36 1.07 15.88
C LEU A 22 33.76 0.57 16.27
N ALA A 23 34.12 0.79 17.53
CA ALA A 23 35.38 0.33 18.11
C ALA A 23 35.45 -1.20 18.02
N GLY A 24 36.38 -1.73 17.21
CA GLY A 24 36.55 -3.19 17.10
C GLY A 24 37.54 -3.74 16.07
N ALA A 25 38.15 -2.94 15.19
CA ALA A 25 39.22 -3.38 14.31
C ALA A 25 40.42 -2.43 14.40
N ALA A 26 41.64 -2.96 14.38
CA ALA A 26 42.86 -2.17 14.36
C ALA A 26 42.78 -1.12 13.25
N ASP A 27 43.02 0.14 13.59
CA ASP A 27 42.89 1.29 12.70
C ASP A 27 43.85 1.16 11.51
N ARG A 28 43.35 0.63 10.39
CA ARG A 28 44.09 0.45 9.13
C ARG A 28 44.10 1.72 8.28
N GLY A 29 43.60 2.84 8.80
CA GLY A 29 43.35 4.04 8.03
C GLY A 29 42.15 3.88 7.08
N PRO A 30 41.80 4.96 6.34
CA PRO A 30 40.66 4.95 5.45
C PRO A 30 40.95 4.19 4.15
N VAL A 31 39.91 3.55 3.58
CA VAL A 31 39.96 2.91 2.25
C VAL A 31 39.95 3.96 1.14
N ILE A 32 39.24 5.08 1.35
CA ILE A 32 39.21 6.23 0.44
C ILE A 32 39.49 7.49 1.25
N SER A 33 40.32 8.38 0.70
CA SER A 33 40.39 9.78 1.07
C SER A 33 40.15 10.61 -0.19
N ALA A 34 39.07 11.38 -0.23
CA ALA A 34 38.69 12.16 -1.40
C ALA A 34 38.19 13.55 -0.97
N GLY A 35 38.99 14.57 -1.26
CA GLY A 35 38.71 15.92 -0.80
C GLY A 35 38.82 16.02 0.73
N GLY A 36 37.78 16.52 1.39
CA GLY A 36 37.69 16.61 2.85
C GLY A 36 37.12 15.36 3.55
N GLU A 37 36.63 14.37 2.80
CA GLU A 37 35.92 13.20 3.32
C GLU A 37 36.78 11.92 3.27
N THR A 38 36.49 10.99 4.18
CA THR A 38 37.12 9.66 4.22
C THR A 38 36.07 8.56 4.32
N VAL A 39 36.39 7.38 3.77
CA VAL A 39 35.55 6.17 3.87
C VAL A 39 36.35 5.09 4.59
N SER A 40 35.80 4.59 5.70
CA SER A 40 36.40 3.50 6.47
C SER A 40 36.22 2.13 5.80
N GLU A 41 36.94 1.11 6.27
CA GLU A 41 36.74 -0.28 5.81
C GLU A 41 35.29 -0.76 6.07
N GLN A 42 34.74 -0.45 7.24
CA GLN A 42 33.37 -0.84 7.61
C GLN A 42 32.32 -0.15 6.74
N GLU A 43 32.52 1.14 6.47
CA GLU A 43 31.63 1.90 5.59
C GLU A 43 31.71 1.41 4.15
N MET A 44 32.92 1.12 3.65
CA MET A 44 33.11 0.52 2.32
C MET A 44 32.37 -0.81 2.21
N ILE A 45 32.49 -1.69 3.21
CA ILE A 45 31.77 -2.98 3.23
C ILE A 45 30.27 -2.73 3.18
N ARG A 46 29.75 -1.78 3.98
CA ARG A 46 28.32 -1.45 3.98
C ARG A 46 27.84 -0.94 2.63
N LEU A 47 28.58 -0.03 2.00
CA LEU A 47 28.26 0.50 0.67
C LEU A 47 28.23 -0.59 -0.41
N ILE A 48 29.15 -1.55 -0.36
CA ILE A 48 29.16 -2.71 -1.27
C ILE A 48 27.92 -3.59 -1.03
N MET A 49 27.56 -3.85 0.23
CA MET A 49 26.38 -4.65 0.56
C MET A 49 25.10 -3.97 0.06
N ASP A 50 24.93 -2.68 0.36
CA ASP A 50 23.77 -1.89 -0.06
C ASP A 50 23.61 -1.89 -1.59
N GLN A 51 24.72 -1.77 -2.35
CA GLN A 51 24.66 -1.87 -3.82
C GLN A 51 24.25 -3.26 -4.32
N SER A 52 24.70 -4.31 -3.65
CA SER A 52 24.38 -5.70 -4.03
C SER A 52 22.97 -6.14 -3.65
N GLY A 53 22.28 -5.39 -2.78
CA GLY A 53 21.01 -5.78 -2.17
C GLY A 53 21.13 -6.95 -1.19
N ALA A 54 22.35 -7.32 -0.79
CA ALA A 54 22.63 -8.41 0.12
C ALA A 54 22.56 -7.95 1.58
N ASP A 55 22.08 -8.83 2.46
CA ASP A 55 22.13 -8.61 3.91
C ASP A 55 23.58 -8.59 4.40
N SER A 56 23.84 -7.87 5.51
CA SER A 56 25.14 -7.80 6.18
C SER A 56 25.71 -9.17 6.53
N MET A 57 24.86 -10.18 6.75
CA MET A 57 25.29 -11.56 7.01
C MET A 57 25.97 -12.23 5.79
N MET A 58 25.65 -11.78 4.58
CA MET A 58 26.24 -12.29 3.33
C MET A 58 27.56 -11.62 2.96
N ALA A 59 28.00 -10.63 3.74
CA ALA A 59 29.19 -9.85 3.44
C ALA A 59 30.45 -10.68 3.17
N PRO A 60 30.80 -11.71 3.98
CA PRO A 60 31.99 -12.53 3.68
C PRO A 60 31.92 -13.21 2.31
N PHE A 61 30.73 -13.66 1.90
CA PHE A 61 30.51 -14.34 0.64
C PHE A 61 30.58 -13.39 -0.55
N VAL A 62 29.85 -12.26 -0.48
CA VAL A 62 29.86 -11.24 -1.55
C VAL A 62 31.28 -10.69 -1.74
N LEU A 63 31.96 -10.33 -0.65
CA LEU A 63 33.33 -9.82 -0.73
C LEU A 63 34.28 -10.87 -1.33
N ALA A 64 34.19 -12.13 -0.95
CA ALA A 64 35.05 -13.19 -1.49
C ALA A 64 34.91 -13.40 -3.00
N GLN A 65 33.77 -13.02 -3.60
CA GLN A 65 33.54 -13.15 -5.04
C GLN A 65 34.00 -11.95 -5.86
N LEU A 66 34.16 -10.78 -5.24
CA LEU A 66 34.61 -9.57 -5.94
C LEU A 66 36.11 -9.61 -6.20
N SER A 67 36.49 -9.44 -7.47
CA SER A 67 37.90 -9.27 -7.84
C SER A 67 38.47 -7.98 -7.26
N LEU A 68 39.81 -7.87 -7.21
CA LEU A 68 40.45 -6.62 -6.81
C LEU A 68 40.04 -5.47 -7.74
N GLU A 69 39.96 -5.73 -9.04
CA GLU A 69 39.55 -4.75 -10.05
C GLU A 69 38.12 -4.22 -9.80
N ASP A 70 37.18 -5.09 -9.45
CA ASP A 70 35.80 -4.69 -9.14
C ASP A 70 35.74 -3.81 -7.89
N ARG A 71 36.47 -4.18 -6.83
CA ARG A 71 36.56 -3.40 -5.60
C ARG A 71 37.18 -2.03 -5.84
N GLU A 72 38.24 -1.96 -6.64
CA GLU A 72 38.87 -0.70 -7.02
C GLU A 72 37.95 0.16 -7.90
N SER A 73 37.21 -0.45 -8.83
CA SER A 73 36.23 0.23 -9.66
C SER A 73 35.13 0.86 -8.82
N PHE A 74 34.59 0.11 -7.85
CA PHE A 74 33.62 0.62 -6.88
C PHE A 74 34.20 1.75 -6.04
N ALA A 75 35.42 1.58 -5.51
CA ALA A 75 36.09 2.62 -4.73
C ALA A 75 36.31 3.92 -5.53
N ARG A 76 36.64 3.81 -6.84
CA ARG A 76 36.73 4.96 -7.74
C ARG A 76 35.38 5.65 -7.94
N GLN A 77 34.29 4.90 -8.08
CA GLN A 77 32.94 5.47 -8.19
C GLN A 77 32.54 6.22 -6.91
N VAL A 78 32.78 5.63 -5.73
CA VAL A 78 32.54 6.28 -4.43
C VAL A 78 33.39 7.55 -4.30
N SER A 79 34.69 7.48 -4.63
CA SER A 79 35.58 8.65 -4.61
C SER A 79 35.09 9.78 -5.52
N MET A 80 34.62 9.45 -6.73
CA MET A 80 34.03 10.42 -7.65
C MET A 80 32.78 11.07 -7.06
N ALA A 81 31.88 10.27 -6.46
CA ALA A 81 30.67 10.77 -5.82
C ALA A 81 30.99 11.74 -4.66
N LEU A 82 32.00 11.43 -3.83
CA LEU A 82 32.46 12.30 -2.75
C LEU A 82 32.96 13.65 -3.27
N LEU A 83 33.81 13.64 -4.31
CA LEU A 83 34.33 14.87 -4.92
C LEU A 83 33.21 15.73 -5.53
N LEU A 84 32.25 15.11 -6.22
CA LEU A 84 31.09 15.81 -6.79
C LEU A 84 30.18 16.38 -5.71
N SER A 85 29.94 15.61 -4.63
CA SER A 85 29.19 16.07 -3.46
C SER A 85 29.86 17.27 -2.81
N GLU A 86 31.17 17.22 -2.55
CA GLU A 86 31.92 18.34 -1.97
C GLU A 86 31.87 19.58 -2.88
N ALA A 87 32.03 19.39 -4.19
CA ALA A 87 31.90 20.49 -5.15
C ALA A 87 30.48 21.12 -5.14
N ALA A 88 29.43 20.31 -4.99
CA ALA A 88 28.06 20.78 -4.84
C ALA A 88 27.86 21.58 -3.54
N LEU A 89 28.44 21.10 -2.43
CA LEU A 89 28.41 21.78 -1.13
C LEU A 89 29.10 23.14 -1.17
N ARG A 90 30.29 23.21 -1.79
CA ARG A 90 31.05 24.46 -1.99
C ARG A 90 30.31 25.47 -2.87
N LYS A 91 29.48 24.99 -3.80
CA LYS A 91 28.59 25.82 -4.64
C LYS A 91 27.29 26.21 -3.95
N GLY A 92 27.01 25.68 -2.76
CA GLY A 92 25.77 25.95 -2.03
C GLY A 92 24.53 25.27 -2.63
N LEU A 93 24.69 24.23 -3.45
CA LEU A 93 23.56 23.57 -4.12
C LEU A 93 22.60 22.88 -3.13
N GLN A 94 23.08 22.48 -1.96
CA GLN A 94 22.26 21.97 -0.85
C GLN A 94 21.26 22.99 -0.31
N LEU A 95 21.45 24.28 -0.62
CA LEU A 95 20.54 25.37 -0.23
C LEU A 95 19.48 25.65 -1.30
N ASP A 96 19.61 25.06 -2.50
CA ASP A 96 18.57 25.14 -3.52
C ASP A 96 17.26 24.53 -2.98
N PRO A 97 16.08 25.18 -3.18
CA PRO A 97 14.82 24.66 -2.65
C PRO A 97 14.50 23.22 -3.09
N SER A 98 14.80 22.84 -4.33
CA SER A 98 14.51 21.49 -4.82
C SER A 98 15.43 20.45 -4.16
N VAL A 99 16.71 20.77 -3.99
CA VAL A 99 17.70 19.89 -3.39
C VAL A 99 17.50 19.77 -1.87
N SER A 100 17.30 20.89 -1.18
CA SER A 100 17.10 20.91 0.28
C SER A 100 15.86 20.12 0.70
N VAL A 101 14.76 20.21 -0.06
CA VAL A 101 13.55 19.41 0.19
C VAL A 101 13.83 17.91 0.02
N GLN A 102 14.54 17.52 -1.04
CA GLN A 102 14.92 16.12 -1.27
C GLN A 102 15.82 15.58 -0.15
N LEU A 103 16.88 16.32 0.22
CA LEU A 103 17.78 15.92 1.30
C LEU A 103 17.02 15.75 2.63
N ARG A 104 16.13 16.69 2.95
CA ARG A 104 15.32 16.63 4.17
C ARG A 104 14.41 15.40 4.19
N TRP A 105 13.65 15.15 3.12
CA TRP A 105 12.71 14.02 3.09
C TRP A 105 13.41 12.67 2.99
N ASN A 106 14.55 12.59 2.29
CA ASN A 106 15.38 11.37 2.30
C ASN A 106 15.90 11.08 3.71
N ALA A 107 16.40 12.09 4.42
CA ALA A 107 16.83 11.93 5.81
C ALA A 107 15.68 11.46 6.71
N VAL A 108 14.49 12.07 6.59
CA VAL A 108 13.28 11.66 7.32
C VAL A 108 12.95 10.19 7.04
N ASN A 109 12.92 9.78 5.76
CA ASN A 109 12.56 8.41 5.38
C ASN A 109 13.58 7.39 5.90
N ILE A 110 14.88 7.67 5.79
CA ILE A 110 15.95 6.80 6.29
C ILE A 110 15.84 6.64 7.81
N LEU A 111 15.64 7.75 8.53
CA LEU A 111 15.49 7.72 9.99
C LEU A 111 14.22 6.99 10.42
N ALA A 112 13.09 7.21 9.73
CA ALA A 112 11.84 6.52 10.00
C ALA A 112 11.98 5.00 9.77
N GLN A 113 12.60 4.57 8.67
CA GLN A 113 12.84 3.16 8.39
C GLN A 113 13.77 2.53 9.44
N ALA A 114 14.87 3.21 9.79
CA ALA A 114 15.79 2.74 10.82
C ALA A 114 15.09 2.61 12.19
N TYR A 115 14.22 3.56 12.52
CA TYR A 115 13.42 3.52 13.73
C TYR A 115 12.48 2.31 13.74
N VAL A 116 11.68 2.13 12.68
CA VAL A 116 10.75 1.00 12.54
C VAL A 116 11.49 -0.33 12.62
N ALA A 117 12.63 -0.49 11.93
CA ALA A 117 13.46 -1.69 12.01
C ALA A 117 13.97 -1.95 13.45
N SER A 118 14.32 -0.89 14.19
CA SER A 118 14.80 -1.02 15.57
C SER A 118 13.71 -1.51 16.54
N VAL A 119 12.46 -1.08 16.33
CA VAL A 119 11.34 -1.45 17.21
C VAL A 119 10.67 -2.76 16.78
N SER A 120 10.60 -3.04 15.48
CA SER A 120 9.95 -4.24 14.96
C SER A 120 10.64 -5.53 15.37
N SER A 121 11.95 -5.49 15.61
CA SER A 121 12.72 -6.61 16.18
C SER A 121 12.21 -7.08 17.55
N LYS A 122 11.41 -6.26 18.24
CA LYS A 122 10.85 -6.55 19.56
C LYS A 122 9.38 -6.96 19.52
N TRP A 123 8.72 -6.90 18.37
CA TRP A 123 7.31 -7.29 18.23
C TRP A 123 7.15 -8.80 18.39
N ASP A 124 6.20 -9.21 19.21
CA ASP A 124 5.89 -10.63 19.38
C ASP A 124 5.04 -11.12 18.20
N LEU A 125 5.71 -11.74 17.23
CA LEU A 125 5.09 -12.40 16.09
C LEU A 125 5.28 -13.92 16.16
N GLY A 126 5.39 -14.45 17.38
CA GLY A 126 5.41 -15.88 17.67
C GLY A 126 4.05 -16.52 17.37
N ARG A 127 4.05 -17.82 17.06
CA ARG A 127 2.82 -18.56 16.73
C ARG A 127 1.70 -18.39 17.78
N PRO A 128 1.97 -18.46 19.09
CA PRO A 128 0.91 -18.26 20.10
C PRO A 128 0.26 -16.87 20.05
N ALA A 129 1.05 -15.82 19.80
CA ALA A 129 0.55 -14.45 19.71
C ALA A 129 -0.32 -14.26 18.45
N LEU A 130 0.11 -14.85 17.33
CA LEU A 130 -0.65 -14.85 16.08
C LEU A 130 -1.96 -15.64 16.18
N GLU A 131 -1.96 -16.79 16.86
CA GLU A 131 -3.18 -17.57 17.12
C GLU A 131 -4.17 -16.77 18.00
N ALA A 132 -3.67 -16.08 19.02
CA ALA A 132 -4.49 -15.23 19.88
C ALA A 132 -5.08 -14.04 19.09
N TRP A 133 -4.28 -13.40 18.23
CA TRP A 133 -4.76 -12.34 17.34
C TRP A 133 -5.85 -12.84 16.39
N PHE A 134 -5.62 -13.97 15.73
CA PHE A 134 -6.60 -14.59 14.84
C PHE A 134 -7.92 -14.86 15.57
N SER A 135 -7.84 -15.44 16.77
CA SER A 135 -9.03 -15.76 17.58
C SER A 135 -9.81 -14.52 18.03
N SER A 136 -9.14 -13.37 18.22
CA SER A 136 -9.82 -12.11 18.59
C SER A 136 -10.34 -11.32 17.38
N HIS A 137 -9.97 -11.71 16.16
CA HIS A 137 -10.31 -11.04 14.90
C HIS A 137 -10.88 -12.03 13.87
N GLU A 138 -11.54 -13.10 14.32
CA GLU A 138 -12.04 -14.16 13.42
C GLU A 138 -12.96 -13.61 12.34
N GLU A 139 -13.70 -12.54 12.63
CA GLU A 139 -14.60 -11.88 11.67
C GLU A 139 -13.85 -11.29 10.47
N ASP A 140 -12.61 -10.84 10.66
CA ASP A 140 -11.75 -10.29 9.58
C ASP A 140 -11.19 -11.39 8.66
N TYR A 141 -11.25 -12.65 9.13
CA TYR A 141 -10.79 -13.86 8.45
C TYR A 141 -11.96 -14.75 8.01
N MET A 142 -13.02 -14.12 7.53
CA MET A 142 -14.13 -14.80 6.87
C MET A 142 -14.23 -14.42 5.40
N GLU A 143 -14.54 -15.41 4.58
CA GLU A 143 -15.03 -15.20 3.23
C GLU A 143 -16.56 -15.08 3.31
N PRO A 144 -17.15 -13.93 2.95
CA PRO A 144 -18.58 -13.75 2.98
C PRO A 144 -19.26 -14.65 1.93
N GLU A 145 -20.54 -14.92 2.15
CA GLU A 145 -21.37 -15.65 1.19
C GLU A 145 -21.30 -14.96 -0.18
N SER A 146 -21.18 -15.75 -1.25
CA SER A 146 -21.13 -15.25 -2.62
C SER A 146 -21.99 -16.06 -3.58
N VAL A 147 -22.51 -15.41 -4.60
CA VAL A 147 -23.27 -16.04 -5.68
C VAL A 147 -22.63 -15.70 -7.01
N ARG A 148 -22.56 -16.69 -7.91
CA ARG A 148 -22.28 -16.41 -9.32
C ARG A 148 -23.58 -16.08 -10.00
N VAL A 149 -23.72 -14.87 -10.51
CA VAL A 149 -25.01 -14.35 -11.00
C VAL A 149 -24.86 -13.74 -12.37
N ARG A 150 -25.90 -13.89 -13.18
CA ARG A 150 -26.09 -13.08 -14.38
C ARG A 150 -27.42 -12.34 -14.33
N HIS A 151 -27.49 -11.18 -14.96
CA HIS A 151 -28.71 -10.36 -14.93
C HIS A 151 -29.05 -9.73 -16.27
N ILE A 152 -30.30 -9.29 -16.37
CA ILE A 152 -30.83 -8.44 -17.44
C ILE A 152 -31.37 -7.20 -16.75
N LEU A 153 -30.85 -6.03 -17.11
CA LEU A 153 -31.35 -4.73 -16.64
C LEU A 153 -32.22 -4.11 -17.74
N VAL A 154 -33.40 -3.60 -17.41
CA VAL A 154 -34.29 -2.89 -18.35
C VAL A 154 -34.91 -1.66 -17.68
N ALA A 155 -35.50 -0.77 -18.48
CA ALA A 155 -35.98 0.52 -17.99
C ALA A 155 -37.33 0.41 -17.25
N SER A 156 -38.15 -0.59 -17.56
CA SER A 156 -39.50 -0.73 -17.00
C SER A 156 -39.83 -2.14 -16.53
N GLU A 157 -40.76 -2.24 -15.56
CA GLU A 157 -41.28 -3.52 -15.06
C GLU A 157 -41.86 -4.39 -16.19
N LYS A 158 -42.56 -3.76 -17.14
CA LYS A 158 -43.15 -4.44 -18.28
C LYS A 158 -42.09 -5.12 -19.14
N GLU A 159 -41.01 -4.42 -19.48
CA GLU A 159 -39.90 -5.01 -20.23
C GLU A 159 -39.24 -6.14 -19.43
N ALA A 160 -39.19 -6.02 -18.10
CA ALA A 160 -38.60 -7.04 -17.24
C ALA A 160 -39.44 -8.32 -17.23
N LEU A 161 -40.78 -8.18 -17.21
CA LEU A 161 -41.70 -9.30 -17.37
C LEU A 161 -41.59 -9.93 -18.75
N ASP A 162 -41.44 -9.13 -19.81
CA ASP A 162 -41.30 -9.62 -21.18
C ASP A 162 -40.00 -10.44 -21.35
N VAL A 163 -38.85 -9.96 -20.84
CA VAL A 163 -37.60 -10.75 -20.88
C VAL A 163 -37.68 -11.99 -19.99
N LEU A 164 -38.32 -11.92 -18.82
CA LEU A 164 -38.51 -13.06 -17.94
C LEU A 164 -39.31 -14.17 -18.65
N LEU A 165 -40.38 -13.81 -19.35
CA LEU A 165 -41.19 -14.73 -20.15
C LEU A 165 -40.37 -15.37 -21.27
N LYS A 166 -39.59 -14.59 -22.04
CA LYS A 166 -38.71 -15.13 -23.11
C LYS A 166 -37.74 -16.18 -22.57
N VAL A 167 -37.15 -15.93 -21.41
CA VAL A 167 -36.21 -16.86 -20.77
C VAL A 167 -36.94 -18.14 -20.30
N TYR A 168 -38.09 -18.03 -19.64
CA TYR A 168 -38.84 -19.20 -19.17
C TYR A 168 -39.45 -20.04 -20.29
N ALA A 169 -39.91 -19.41 -21.37
CA ALA A 169 -40.44 -20.08 -22.55
C ALA A 169 -39.34 -20.82 -23.34
N LYS A 170 -38.06 -20.67 -22.96
CA LYS A 170 -36.89 -21.21 -23.65
C LYS A 170 -36.81 -20.80 -25.12
N GLU A 171 -37.38 -19.65 -25.46
CA GLU A 171 -37.29 -19.06 -26.80
C GLU A 171 -35.84 -18.64 -27.14
N ALA A 172 -35.04 -18.39 -26.10
CA ALA A 172 -33.62 -18.08 -26.14
C ALA A 172 -32.95 -18.53 -24.82
N ASP A 173 -31.64 -18.77 -24.84
CA ASP A 173 -30.88 -18.87 -23.59
C ASP A 173 -30.75 -17.47 -22.95
N PHE A 174 -30.64 -17.43 -21.62
CA PHE A 174 -30.58 -16.18 -20.86
C PHE A 174 -29.50 -15.22 -21.38
N GLY A 175 -28.34 -15.73 -21.80
CA GLY A 175 -27.24 -14.91 -22.28
C GLY A 175 -27.59 -14.15 -23.54
N ARG A 176 -28.30 -14.80 -24.48
CA ARG A 176 -28.82 -14.15 -25.67
C ARG A 176 -29.87 -13.08 -25.34
N VAL A 177 -30.81 -13.38 -24.43
CA VAL A 177 -31.81 -12.38 -24.01
C VAL A 177 -31.14 -11.18 -23.33
N ALA A 178 -30.12 -11.42 -22.50
CA ALA A 178 -29.33 -10.36 -21.88
C ALA A 178 -28.61 -9.50 -22.92
N ALA A 179 -27.94 -10.11 -23.91
CA ALA A 179 -27.24 -9.38 -24.96
C ALA A 179 -28.16 -8.53 -25.84
N GLU A 180 -29.39 -9.00 -26.09
CA GLU A 180 -30.36 -8.31 -26.94
C GLU A 180 -31.18 -7.24 -26.22
N ASN A 181 -31.43 -7.39 -24.91
CA ASN A 181 -32.43 -6.58 -24.19
C ASN A 181 -31.86 -5.82 -22.98
N SER A 182 -30.69 -6.20 -22.45
CA SER A 182 -30.14 -5.55 -21.25
C SER A 182 -29.59 -4.17 -21.58
N ILE A 183 -29.94 -3.17 -20.76
CA ILE A 183 -29.39 -1.81 -20.82
C ILE A 183 -28.13 -1.66 -19.95
N ASP A 184 -27.66 -2.71 -19.29
CA ASP A 184 -26.38 -2.68 -18.57
C ASP A 184 -25.19 -2.82 -19.54
N PRO A 185 -24.41 -1.75 -19.79
CA PRO A 185 -23.29 -1.83 -20.73
C PRO A 185 -22.15 -2.73 -20.22
N GLY A 186 -22.06 -2.97 -18.90
CA GLY A 186 -20.98 -3.73 -18.29
C GLY A 186 -21.09 -5.24 -18.53
N SER A 187 -22.32 -5.79 -18.51
CA SER A 187 -22.54 -7.24 -18.59
C SER A 187 -23.35 -7.71 -19.80
N ALA A 188 -24.12 -6.84 -20.48
CA ALA A 188 -25.00 -7.24 -21.58
C ALA A 188 -24.27 -8.05 -22.66
N GLY A 189 -23.12 -7.56 -23.13
CA GLY A 189 -22.30 -8.23 -24.15
C GLY A 189 -21.70 -9.57 -23.72
N SER A 190 -21.66 -9.86 -22.41
CA SER A 190 -21.20 -11.12 -21.82
C SER A 190 -22.36 -11.98 -21.33
N GLY A 191 -23.56 -11.79 -21.90
CA GLY A 191 -24.75 -12.55 -21.53
C GLY A 191 -25.25 -12.25 -20.12
N GLY A 192 -24.95 -11.06 -19.60
CA GLY A 192 -25.35 -10.59 -18.28
C GLY A 192 -24.47 -11.08 -17.14
N ASP A 193 -23.39 -11.84 -17.39
CA ASP A 193 -22.55 -12.43 -16.32
C ASP A 193 -21.82 -11.35 -15.52
N LEU A 194 -22.06 -11.33 -14.20
CA LEU A 194 -21.37 -10.45 -13.25
C LEU A 194 -20.23 -11.17 -12.51
N GLY A 195 -20.01 -12.45 -12.78
CA GLY A 195 -19.07 -13.27 -12.04
C GLY A 195 -19.55 -13.55 -10.61
N TRP A 196 -18.60 -13.67 -9.68
CA TRP A 196 -18.89 -13.87 -8.26
C TRP A 196 -19.19 -12.52 -7.59
N VAL A 197 -20.40 -12.39 -7.07
CA VAL A 197 -20.85 -11.26 -6.27
C VAL A 197 -20.89 -11.69 -4.81
N TYR A 198 -20.17 -10.98 -3.95
CA TYR A 198 -20.23 -11.19 -2.51
C TYR A 198 -21.36 -10.38 -1.89
N ARG A 199 -21.93 -10.89 -0.80
CA ARG A 199 -23.03 -10.23 -0.09
C ARG A 199 -22.64 -8.80 0.29
N GLY A 200 -23.51 -7.84 -0.02
CA GLY A 200 -23.30 -6.42 0.26
C GLY A 200 -22.49 -5.65 -0.80
N GLN A 201 -22.04 -6.30 -1.88
CA GLN A 201 -21.37 -5.62 -3.00
C GLN A 201 -22.34 -4.96 -3.98
N THR A 202 -23.62 -5.34 -3.96
CA THR A 202 -24.66 -4.80 -4.83
C THR A 202 -25.70 -4.02 -4.03
N VAL A 203 -26.58 -3.30 -4.74
CA VAL A 203 -27.70 -2.59 -4.11
C VAL A 203 -28.59 -3.57 -3.34
N PRO A 204 -29.15 -3.17 -2.17
CA PRO A 204 -29.82 -4.09 -1.25
C PRO A 204 -30.93 -4.95 -1.88
N GLU A 205 -31.67 -4.41 -2.85
CA GLU A 205 -32.76 -5.10 -3.53
C GLU A 205 -32.24 -6.20 -4.46
N PHE A 206 -31.16 -5.93 -5.19
CA PHE A 206 -30.48 -6.93 -6.02
C PHE A 206 -29.86 -8.02 -5.15
N ASP A 207 -29.15 -7.65 -4.09
CA ASP A 207 -28.52 -8.56 -3.14
C ASP A 207 -29.56 -9.48 -2.50
N GLY A 208 -30.66 -8.90 -2.01
CA GLY A 208 -31.77 -9.63 -1.41
C GLY A 208 -32.34 -10.70 -2.33
N LEU A 209 -32.61 -10.37 -3.59
CA LEU A 209 -33.09 -11.35 -4.57
C LEU A 209 -32.02 -12.38 -4.93
N ALA A 210 -30.81 -11.94 -5.29
CA ALA A 210 -29.72 -12.82 -5.75
C ALA A 210 -29.40 -13.90 -4.71
N PHE A 211 -29.30 -13.55 -3.43
CA PHE A 211 -28.97 -14.52 -2.39
C PHE A 211 -30.16 -15.37 -1.92
N SER A 212 -31.40 -14.99 -2.22
CA SER A 212 -32.61 -15.78 -1.93
C SER A 212 -32.87 -16.91 -2.93
N LEU A 213 -32.27 -16.83 -4.13
CA LEU A 213 -32.46 -17.79 -5.20
C LEU A 213 -31.55 -19.01 -5.03
N GLU A 214 -32.09 -20.19 -5.30
CA GLU A 214 -31.31 -21.42 -5.41
C GLU A 214 -30.48 -21.44 -6.71
N PRO A 215 -29.33 -22.13 -6.75
CA PRO A 215 -28.55 -22.30 -7.97
C PRO A 215 -29.38 -22.83 -9.15
N GLY A 216 -29.18 -22.22 -10.31
CA GLY A 216 -29.93 -22.46 -11.54
C GLY A 216 -31.27 -21.72 -11.65
N ARG A 217 -31.77 -21.11 -10.56
CA ARG A 217 -33.06 -20.40 -10.57
C ARG A 217 -32.95 -19.01 -11.15
N ILE A 218 -34.01 -18.62 -11.84
CA ILE A 218 -34.26 -17.26 -12.33
C ILE A 218 -35.25 -16.61 -11.38
N GLY A 219 -35.07 -15.32 -11.11
CA GLY A 219 -35.99 -14.53 -10.29
C GLY A 219 -36.05 -13.07 -10.74
N GLY A 220 -37.06 -12.38 -10.23
CA GLY A 220 -37.40 -11.00 -10.61
C GLY A 220 -38.80 -10.92 -11.23
N PRO A 221 -39.22 -9.74 -11.70
CA PRO A 221 -38.46 -8.49 -11.72
C PRO A 221 -38.18 -7.93 -10.32
N VAL A 222 -37.02 -7.29 -10.12
CA VAL A 222 -36.73 -6.47 -8.92
C VAL A 222 -36.35 -5.06 -9.33
N GLU A 223 -36.97 -4.06 -8.70
CA GLU A 223 -36.68 -2.66 -8.93
C GLU A 223 -35.45 -2.22 -8.14
N THR A 224 -34.57 -1.44 -8.77
CA THR A 224 -33.47 -0.73 -8.13
C THR A 224 -33.40 0.70 -8.66
N LYS A 225 -32.48 1.51 -8.11
CA LYS A 225 -32.19 2.85 -8.65
C LYS A 225 -31.70 2.87 -10.11
N PHE A 226 -31.33 1.72 -10.68
CA PHE A 226 -30.85 1.59 -12.05
C PHE A 226 -31.93 1.14 -13.05
N GLY A 227 -33.11 0.74 -12.57
CA GLY A 227 -34.18 0.15 -13.37
C GLY A 227 -34.63 -1.19 -12.80
N TRP A 228 -35.09 -2.09 -13.68
CA TRP A 228 -35.66 -3.38 -13.32
C TRP A 228 -34.74 -4.52 -13.72
N HIS A 229 -34.47 -5.43 -12.78
CA HIS A 229 -33.55 -6.53 -12.96
C HIS A 229 -34.29 -7.88 -13.00
N VAL A 230 -33.87 -8.74 -13.93
CA VAL A 230 -34.14 -10.18 -13.91
C VAL A 230 -32.81 -10.89 -13.70
N LEU A 231 -32.74 -11.78 -12.72
CA LEU A 231 -31.50 -12.43 -12.31
C LEU A 231 -31.57 -13.93 -12.55
N GLN A 232 -30.42 -14.54 -12.81
CA GLN A 232 -30.23 -15.97 -12.66
C GLN A 232 -28.99 -16.25 -11.82
N VAL A 233 -29.18 -17.00 -10.73
CA VAL A 233 -28.07 -17.52 -9.95
C VAL A 233 -27.57 -18.79 -10.62
N LEU A 234 -26.27 -18.84 -10.92
CA LEU A 234 -25.61 -19.98 -11.54
C LEU A 234 -25.04 -20.90 -10.46
N GLU A 235 -24.37 -20.32 -9.46
CA GLU A 235 -23.70 -21.03 -8.37
C GLU A 235 -23.80 -20.22 -7.08
N LYS A 236 -23.65 -20.88 -5.94
CA LYS A 236 -23.68 -20.25 -4.61
C LYS A 236 -22.61 -20.85 -3.72
N ARG A 237 -21.87 -20.01 -3.01
CA ARG A 237 -20.86 -20.38 -2.02
C ARG A 237 -21.31 -19.83 -0.66
N PRO A 238 -21.45 -20.69 0.36
CA PRO A 238 -21.74 -20.22 1.71
C PRO A 238 -20.59 -19.37 2.23
N ALA A 239 -20.89 -18.51 3.20
CA ALA A 239 -19.83 -17.88 3.98
C ALA A 239 -18.97 -18.97 4.63
N ARG A 240 -17.66 -18.76 4.69
CA ARG A 240 -16.75 -19.66 5.40
C ARG A 240 -15.73 -18.86 6.19
N SER A 241 -15.38 -19.37 7.37
CA SER A 241 -14.23 -18.89 8.12
C SER A 241 -12.98 -19.57 7.56
N PHE A 242 -11.90 -18.82 7.40
CA PHE A 242 -10.59 -19.40 7.13
C PHE A 242 -10.03 -20.02 8.40
N THR A 243 -9.24 -21.09 8.27
CA THR A 243 -8.43 -21.59 9.37
C THR A 243 -7.20 -20.70 9.58
N PHE A 244 -6.67 -20.67 10.80
CA PHE A 244 -5.44 -19.94 11.12
C PHE A 244 -4.30 -20.22 10.14
N ASP A 245 -4.07 -21.50 9.80
CA ASP A 245 -2.97 -21.88 8.91
C ASP A 245 -3.20 -21.43 7.45
N GLU A 246 -4.46 -21.32 6.99
CA GLU A 246 -4.78 -20.78 5.64
C GLU A 246 -4.45 -19.29 5.52
N VAL A 247 -4.60 -18.53 6.62
CA VAL A 247 -4.41 -17.06 6.63
C VAL A 247 -3.21 -16.60 7.45
N LEU A 248 -2.32 -17.50 7.88
CA LEU A 248 -1.16 -17.17 8.71
C LEU A 248 -0.32 -15.99 8.16
N PRO A 249 -0.01 -15.89 6.85
CA PRO A 249 0.71 -14.73 6.31
C PRO A 249 -0.05 -13.42 6.50
N ARG A 250 -1.37 -13.43 6.28
CA ARG A 250 -2.24 -12.26 6.44
C ARG A 250 -2.37 -11.85 7.91
N VAL A 251 -2.57 -12.82 8.80
CA VAL A 251 -2.59 -12.60 10.26
C VAL A 251 -1.31 -11.91 10.73
N ARG A 252 -0.15 -12.35 10.22
CA ARG A 252 1.14 -11.73 10.54
C ARG A 252 1.23 -10.29 10.04
N GLU A 253 0.81 -10.03 8.81
CA GLU A 253 0.81 -8.68 8.21
C GLU A 253 -0.12 -7.74 8.98
N ASP A 254 -1.35 -8.17 9.27
CA ASP A 254 -2.33 -7.39 10.02
C ASP A 254 -1.80 -7.04 11.43
N MET A 255 -1.21 -8.02 12.12
CA MET A 255 -0.61 -7.80 13.43
C MET A 255 0.62 -6.88 13.40
N GLN A 256 1.45 -6.98 12.35
CA GLN A 256 2.57 -6.05 12.13
C GLN A 256 2.08 -4.62 11.89
N GLN A 257 1.04 -4.46 11.07
CA GLN A 257 0.41 -3.17 10.81
C GLN A 257 -0.19 -2.59 12.09
N HIS A 258 -0.85 -3.41 12.90
CA HIS A 258 -1.39 -2.98 14.19
C HIS A 258 -0.30 -2.50 15.15
N TYR A 259 0.82 -3.24 15.28
CA TYR A 259 1.94 -2.79 16.10
C TYR A 259 2.57 -1.49 15.58
N PHE A 260 2.65 -1.33 14.25
CA PHE A 260 3.12 -0.10 13.64
C PHE A 260 2.20 1.09 14.00
N GLU A 261 0.88 0.91 13.89
CA GLU A 261 -0.12 1.92 14.23
C GLU A 261 -0.05 2.33 15.70
N LEU A 262 0.06 1.35 16.62
CA LEU A 262 0.24 1.63 18.05
C LEU A 262 1.50 2.45 18.31
N GLU A 263 2.60 2.14 17.62
CA GLU A 263 3.85 2.85 17.79
C GLU A 263 3.80 4.28 17.22
N VAL A 264 3.17 4.46 16.06
CA VAL A 264 2.92 5.79 15.49
C VAL A 264 2.02 6.61 16.40
N GLN A 265 0.95 6.03 16.94
CA GLN A 265 0.06 6.70 17.88
C GLN A 265 0.81 7.11 19.15
N ARG A 266 1.60 6.20 19.72
CA ARG A 266 2.43 6.50 20.90
C ARG A 266 3.40 7.65 20.63
N LEU A 267 4.02 7.68 19.45
CA LEU A 267 4.89 8.78 19.03
C LEU A 267 4.11 10.09 18.89
N ALA A 268 2.95 10.07 18.24
CA ALA A 268 2.07 11.23 18.08
C ALA A 268 1.63 11.79 19.44
N ASP A 269 1.27 10.93 20.39
CA ASP A 269 0.89 11.34 21.75
C ASP A 269 2.06 11.97 22.52
N SER A 270 3.29 11.46 22.30
CA SER A 270 4.48 11.91 23.03
C SER A 270 5.19 13.13 22.42
N LEU A 271 5.17 13.26 21.09
CA LEU A 271 5.88 14.31 20.35
C LEU A 271 4.93 15.37 19.80
N GLY A 272 3.64 15.06 19.69
CA GLY A 272 2.62 15.90 19.07
C GLY A 272 2.63 15.80 17.55
N THR A 273 1.44 15.95 16.96
CA THR A 273 1.25 16.14 15.52
C THR A 273 0.21 17.23 15.30
N GLU A 274 0.53 18.24 14.49
CA GLU A 274 -0.41 19.28 14.09
C GLU A 274 -0.48 19.30 12.56
N ILE A 275 -1.70 19.22 12.03
CA ILE A 275 -1.98 19.30 10.60
C ILE A 275 -2.90 20.50 10.39
N ASP A 276 -2.42 21.50 9.66
CA ASP A 276 -3.20 22.68 9.30
C ASP A 276 -4.13 22.34 8.13
N HIS A 277 -5.37 21.97 8.45
CA HIS A 277 -6.38 21.62 7.47
C HIS A 277 -6.83 22.80 6.61
N GLU A 278 -6.69 24.05 7.09
CA GLU A 278 -7.02 25.24 6.31
C GLU A 278 -6.01 25.43 5.18
N ILE A 279 -4.71 25.36 5.50
CA ILE A 279 -3.65 25.40 4.50
C ILE A 279 -3.79 24.22 3.52
N LEU A 280 -4.05 23.01 4.02
CA LEU A 280 -4.27 21.84 3.16
C LEU A 280 -5.44 22.01 2.20
N SER A 281 -6.51 22.66 2.65
CA SER A 281 -7.68 22.91 1.81
C SER A 281 -7.44 23.93 0.69
N THR A 282 -6.33 24.68 0.75
CA THR A 282 -6.01 25.77 -0.19
C THR A 282 -4.57 25.72 -0.69
N LEU A 283 -3.98 24.53 -0.83
CA LEU A 283 -2.58 24.37 -1.21
C LEU A 283 -2.23 25.13 -2.50
N GLY A 284 -1.21 25.99 -2.41
CA GLY A 284 -0.79 26.84 -3.53
C GLY A 284 -1.82 27.90 -3.94
N GLY A 285 -2.82 28.18 -3.10
CA GLY A 285 -3.95 29.06 -3.39
C GLY A 285 -5.09 28.37 -4.17
N PHE A 286 -5.02 27.06 -4.35
CA PHE A 286 -6.04 26.28 -5.06
C PHE A 286 -6.89 25.48 -4.08
N PRO A 287 -8.22 25.58 -4.15
CA PRO A 287 -9.09 24.77 -3.29
C PRO A 287 -8.89 23.29 -3.58
N ALA A 288 -8.89 22.48 -2.52
CA ALA A 288 -8.94 21.03 -2.64
C ALA A 288 -10.18 20.62 -3.44
N TYR A 289 -10.02 19.63 -4.31
CA TYR A 289 -11.14 19.06 -5.06
C TYR A 289 -12.16 18.43 -4.11
N SER A 290 -13.43 18.83 -4.22
CA SER A 290 -14.55 18.16 -3.56
C SER A 290 -15.23 17.22 -4.54
N LYS A 291 -15.44 15.96 -4.13
CA LYS A 291 -16.22 14.99 -4.92
C LYS A 291 -17.72 15.32 -4.97
N ASP A 292 -18.19 16.27 -4.15
CA ASP A 292 -19.60 16.63 -3.99
C ASP A 292 -20.03 17.86 -4.83
N GLN A 293 -19.22 18.29 -5.79
CA GLN A 293 -19.53 19.35 -6.77
C GLN A 293 -19.63 18.83 -8.20
#